data_AF-A0A3P6EPE2-F1
#
_entry.id   AF-A0A3P6EPE2-F1
#
_cell.length_a   1.000
_cell.length_b   1.000
_cell.length_c   1.000
_cell.angle_alpha   90.00
_cell.angle_beta   90.00
_cell.angle_gamma   90.00
#
_symmetry.space_group_name_H-M   'P 1'
#
loop_
_entity.id
_entity.type
_entity.pdbx_description
1 polymer ?
#
loop_
_entity_poly.entity_id
_entity_poly.type
_entity_poly.pdbx_seq_one_letter_code
_entity_poly.pdbx_strand_id
1 'polypeptide(L)'
;MSENHALWRAHVLANHILQSPPPPSNISLTREVCLQYTPPEVNESYGFDVKEMRKLLDGHNLEDRDWLYELITQSDLFNRKIRGGGKVFVSPDYNETMEQQREISMKRILYLLEKGVFKGWLTETSPEAELKKFALYEVCGMYDYSLSAKTRCTVLVVG
;
A
#
# COMPACT_ATOMS: atom_id res chain seq x y z
N MET A 1 5.49 41.57 -37.67
CA MET A 1 6.75 40.81 -37.79
C MET A 1 6.86 39.96 -36.53
N SER A 2 6.59 38.66 -36.63
CA SER A 2 6.65 37.74 -35.49
C SER A 2 8.12 37.36 -35.29
N GLU A 3 8.76 37.87 -34.25
CA GLU A 3 10.08 37.40 -33.83
C GLU A 3 10.00 35.89 -33.62
N ASN A 4 10.93 35.16 -34.24
CA ASN A 4 10.93 33.71 -34.22
C ASN A 4 11.29 33.23 -32.80
N HIS A 5 10.26 33.01 -32.00
CA HIS A 5 10.34 32.63 -30.58
C HIS A 5 11.22 31.39 -30.33
N ALA A 6 11.37 30.51 -31.32
CA ALA A 6 12.28 29.37 -31.24
C ALA A 6 13.76 29.80 -31.25
N LEU A 7 14.13 30.80 -32.05
CA LEU A 7 15.48 31.35 -32.07
C LEU A 7 15.81 32.10 -30.77
N TRP A 8 14.85 32.83 -30.22
CA TRP A 8 15.02 33.48 -28.93
C TRP A 8 15.26 32.46 -27.80
N ARG A 9 14.47 31.39 -27.74
CA ARG A 9 14.66 30.31 -26.76
C ARG A 9 16.01 29.59 -26.90
N ALA A 10 16.40 29.27 -28.13
CA ALA A 10 17.69 28.64 -28.39
C ALA A 10 18.86 29.53 -27.94
N HIS A 11 18.74 30.85 -28.16
CA HIS A 11 19.75 31.81 -27.72
C HIS A 11 19.83 31.94 -26.20
N VAL A 12 18.69 31.99 -25.50
CA VAL A 12 18.64 32.02 -24.03
C VAL A 12 19.26 30.75 -23.42
N LEU A 13 18.93 29.57 -23.96
CA LEU A 13 19.48 28.30 -23.49
C LEU A 13 20.97 28.17 -23.76
N ALA A 14 21.43 28.56 -24.96
CA ALA A 14 22.85 28.53 -25.32
C ALA A 14 23.69 29.43 -24.41
N ASN A 15 23.23 30.65 -24.13
CA ASN A 15 23.91 31.55 -23.21
C ASN A 15 23.97 30.97 -21.79
N HIS A 16 22.93 30.29 -21.34
CA HIS A 16 22.90 29.70 -20.00
C HIS A 16 23.86 28.51 -19.85
N ILE A 17 23.99 27.68 -20.89
CA ILE A 17 24.89 26.52 -20.92
C ILE A 17 26.35 26.98 -21.06
N LEU A 18 26.62 27.97 -21.92
CA LEU A 18 27.98 28.45 -22.21
C LEU A 18 28.54 29.37 -21.12
N GLN A 19 27.70 29.98 -20.29
CA GLN A 19 28.12 30.78 -19.12
C GLN A 19 28.19 29.97 -17.82
N SER A 20 27.86 28.67 -17.85
CA SER A 20 28.03 27.82 -16.69
C SER A 20 29.53 27.58 -16.45
N PRO A 21 30.07 27.89 -15.26
CA PRO A 21 31.48 27.63 -14.97
C PRO A 21 31.75 26.12 -15.12
N PRO A 22 32.92 25.72 -15.65
CA PRO A 22 33.25 24.30 -15.74
C PRO A 22 33.17 23.68 -14.35
N PRO A 23 32.58 22.48 -14.20
CA PRO A 23 32.50 21.82 -12.91
C PRO A 23 33.92 21.62 -12.36
N PRO A 24 34.17 21.87 -11.06
CA PRO A 24 35.45 21.57 -10.46
C PRO A 24 35.77 20.07 -10.64
N SER A 25 37.02 19.75 -10.98
CA SER A 25 37.48 18.40 -11.36
C SER A 25 37.34 17.33 -10.27
N ASN A 26 36.88 17.70 -9.06
CA ASN A 26 36.69 16.84 -7.90
C ASN A 26 35.28 16.98 -7.31
N ILE A 27 34.22 16.87 -8.12
CA ILE A 27 32.88 16.62 -7.59
C ILE A 27 32.86 15.16 -7.16
N SER A 28 33.15 14.89 -5.88
CA SER A 28 32.58 13.70 -5.24
C SER A 28 31.07 13.82 -5.43
N LEU A 29 30.46 12.82 -6.07
CA LEU A 29 29.02 12.77 -6.32
C LEU A 29 28.29 12.61 -4.98
N THR A 30 28.26 13.67 -4.17
CA THR A 30 27.37 13.74 -3.01
C THR A 30 25.96 13.80 -3.57
N ARG A 31 25.24 12.69 -3.38
CA ARG A 31 23.84 12.51 -3.74
C ARG A 31 23.05 13.75 -3.30
N GLU A 32 22.43 14.44 -4.25
CA GLU A 32 21.66 15.66 -3.96
C GLU A 32 20.65 15.41 -2.85
N VAL A 33 20.45 16.37 -1.94
CA VAL A 33 19.56 16.25 -0.77
C VAL A 33 18.11 15.89 -1.19
N CYS A 34 17.68 16.36 -2.35
CA CYS A 34 16.39 16.01 -2.97
C CYS A 34 16.28 14.55 -3.45
N LEU A 35 17.40 13.83 -3.58
CA LEU A 35 17.47 12.38 -3.83
C LEU A 35 17.69 11.56 -2.55
N GLN A 36 17.75 12.22 -1.39
CA GLN A 36 17.84 11.61 -0.07
C GLN A 36 16.47 11.64 0.60
N TYR A 37 15.61 10.67 0.26
CA TYR A 37 14.42 10.42 1.07
C TYR A 37 14.85 9.78 2.38
N THR A 38 14.76 10.54 3.47
CA THR A 38 14.77 9.99 4.81
C THR A 38 13.31 9.84 5.24
N PRO A 39 12.81 8.61 5.47
CA PRO A 39 11.45 8.42 5.92
C PRO A 39 11.19 9.23 7.20
N PRO A 40 10.04 9.92 7.34
CA PRO A 40 9.75 10.72 8.52
C PRO A 40 9.86 9.91 9.81
N GLU A 41 9.62 8.59 9.76
CA GLU A 41 9.75 7.67 10.90
C GLU A 41 11.19 7.53 11.43
N VAL A 42 12.20 8.00 10.69
CA VAL A 42 13.62 7.99 11.11
C VAL A 42 13.99 9.23 11.90
N ASN A 43 13.34 10.37 11.65
CA ASN A 43 13.68 11.66 12.25
C ASN A 43 12.59 12.22 13.18
N GLU A 44 11.35 11.74 13.06
CA GLU A 44 10.22 12.25 13.81
C GLU A 44 9.87 11.31 14.96
N SER A 45 9.94 11.82 16.19
CA SER A 45 9.30 11.20 17.34
C SER A 45 7.83 11.63 17.37
N TYR A 46 6.89 10.68 17.33
CA TYR A 46 5.47 10.99 17.47
C TYR A 46 5.18 11.61 18.85
N GLY A 47 4.49 12.75 18.87
CA GLY A 47 4.07 13.43 20.11
C GLY A 47 2.82 12.83 20.76
N PHE A 48 2.36 11.66 20.31
CA PHE A 48 1.14 10.99 20.78
C PHE A 48 1.34 9.49 20.90
N ASP A 49 0.53 8.85 21.75
CA ASP A 49 0.51 7.39 21.87
C ASP A 49 -0.15 6.77 20.62
N VAL A 50 0.65 5.99 19.87
CA VAL A 50 0.21 5.32 18.64
C VAL A 50 -0.94 4.34 18.91
N LYS A 51 -0.97 3.68 20.08
CA LYS A 51 -2.04 2.74 20.43
C LYS A 51 -3.36 3.46 20.68
N GLU A 52 -3.32 4.60 21.35
CA GLU A 52 -4.51 5.42 21.59
C GLU A 52 -5.00 6.07 20.29
N MET A 53 -4.09 6.56 19.45
CA MET A 53 -4.45 7.06 18.12
C MET A 53 -5.11 5.97 17.27
N ARG A 54 -4.62 4.74 17.34
CA ARG A 54 -5.21 3.61 16.62
C ARG A 54 -6.63 3.30 17.11
N LYS A 55 -6.85 3.24 18.42
CA LYS A 55 -8.20 3.05 18.99
C LYS A 55 -9.16 4.13 18.51
N LEU A 56 -8.69 5.38 18.39
CA LEU A 56 -9.49 6.49 17.88
C LEU A 56 -9.82 6.36 16.39
N LEU A 57 -8.84 5.97 15.56
CA LEU A 57 -9.01 5.89 14.10
C LEU A 57 -9.78 4.64 13.64
N ASP A 58 -9.44 3.47 14.17
CA ASP A 58 -10.05 2.20 13.78
C ASP A 58 -11.36 1.94 14.54
N GLY A 59 -11.54 2.52 15.73
CA GLY A 59 -12.77 2.58 16.52
C GLY A 59 -13.23 1.26 17.18
N HIS A 60 -13.23 0.15 16.45
CA HIS A 60 -13.80 -1.13 16.88
C HIS A 60 -13.07 -2.34 16.30
N ASN A 61 -13.28 -3.51 16.92
CA ASN A 61 -12.78 -4.83 16.48
C ASN A 61 -11.27 -4.87 16.17
N LEU A 62 -10.47 -4.17 16.97
CA LEU A 62 -9.01 -4.05 16.76
C LEU A 62 -8.33 -5.41 16.72
N GLU A 63 -8.74 -6.32 17.60
CA GLU A 63 -8.18 -7.66 17.71
C GLU A 63 -8.51 -8.52 16.48
N ASP A 64 -9.74 -8.40 15.96
CA ASP A 64 -10.13 -9.09 14.71
C ASP A 64 -9.34 -8.55 13.52
N ARG A 65 -9.12 -7.22 13.47
CA ARG A 65 -8.30 -6.57 12.43
C ARG A 65 -6.86 -7.07 12.49
N ASP A 66 -6.26 -7.05 13.68
CA ASP A 66 -4.88 -7.49 13.92
C ASP A 66 -4.69 -8.97 13.58
N TRP A 67 -5.64 -9.81 13.98
CA TRP A 67 -5.64 -11.23 13.64
C TRP A 67 -5.65 -11.46 12.12
N LEU A 68 -6.50 -10.75 11.37
CA LEU A 68 -6.53 -10.89 9.92
C LEU A 68 -5.24 -10.35 9.26
N TYR A 69 -4.69 -9.23 9.75
CA TYR A 69 -3.39 -8.75 9.28
C TYR A 69 -2.27 -9.76 9.51
N GLU A 70 -2.28 -10.42 10.67
CA GLU A 70 -1.30 -11.45 10.98
C GLU A 70 -1.41 -12.64 9.99
N LEU A 71 -2.62 -13.12 9.71
CA LEU A 71 -2.83 -14.17 8.70
C LEU A 71 -2.32 -13.77 7.31
N ILE A 72 -2.57 -12.53 6.88
CA ILE A 72 -2.10 -12.01 5.59
C ILE A 72 -0.58 -11.92 5.57
N THR A 73 0.04 -11.38 6.62
CA THR A 73 1.50 -11.15 6.67
C THR A 73 2.34 -12.42 6.85
N GLN A 74 1.74 -13.51 7.35
CA GLN A 74 2.40 -14.80 7.51
C GLN A 74 2.35 -15.70 6.27
N SER A 75 1.47 -15.42 5.30
CA SER A 75 1.24 -16.28 4.14
C SER A 75 1.88 -15.75 2.87
N ASP A 76 2.60 -16.61 2.14
CA ASP A 76 3.24 -16.26 0.87
C ASP A 76 2.22 -16.00 -0.27
N LEU A 77 0.96 -16.41 -0.09
CA LEU A 77 -0.13 -16.11 -1.03
C LEU A 77 -0.37 -14.61 -1.20
N PHE A 78 0.05 -13.81 -0.21
CA PHE A 78 -0.11 -12.35 -0.19
C PHE A 78 1.16 -11.62 -0.63
N ASN A 79 2.03 -12.30 -1.40
CA ASN A 79 3.25 -11.73 -1.98
C ASN A 79 4.11 -11.05 -0.92
N ARG A 80 4.40 -11.83 0.11
CA ARG A 80 5.15 -11.43 1.29
C ARG A 80 6.58 -11.07 0.91
N LYS A 81 7.02 -9.87 1.31
CA LYS A 81 8.37 -9.34 1.07
C LYS A 81 8.97 -8.80 2.36
N ILE A 82 10.13 -9.32 2.77
CA ILE A 82 10.89 -8.77 3.89
C ILE A 82 11.81 -7.68 3.33
N ARG A 83 11.72 -6.46 3.85
CA ARG A 83 12.60 -5.34 3.49
C ARG A 83 13.46 -4.93 4.68
N GLY A 84 14.39 -3.99 4.44
CA GLY A 84 15.37 -3.53 5.43
C GLY A 84 14.77 -3.27 6.82
N GLY A 85 15.47 -3.72 7.86
CA GLY A 85 14.99 -3.64 9.24
C GLY A 85 14.01 -4.74 9.65
N GLY A 86 13.86 -5.81 8.86
CA GLY A 86 13.02 -6.97 9.22
C GLY A 86 11.51 -6.73 9.03
N LYS A 87 11.11 -5.61 8.43
CA LYS A 87 9.71 -5.27 8.19
C LYS A 87 9.12 -6.15 7.07
N VAL A 88 7.94 -6.70 7.33
CA VAL A 88 7.19 -7.51 6.37
C VAL A 88 6.21 -6.61 5.62
N PHE A 89 6.24 -6.71 4.29
CA PHE A 89 5.34 -6.03 3.37
C PHE A 89 4.54 -7.07 2.60
N VAL A 90 3.27 -6.76 2.36
CA VAL A 90 2.33 -7.59 1.59
C VAL A 90 1.59 -6.67 0.63
N SER A 91 1.47 -7.08 -0.63
CA SER A 91 0.76 -6.32 -1.66
C SER A 91 0.49 -7.21 -2.87
N PRO A 92 -0.59 -7.01 -3.62
CA PRO A 92 -0.76 -7.69 -4.92
C PRO A 92 0.47 -7.57 -5.81
N ASP A 93 0.74 -8.59 -6.63
CA ASP A 93 1.81 -8.52 -7.62
C ASP A 93 1.31 -7.88 -8.92
N TYR A 94 1.42 -6.56 -9.04
CA TYR A 94 0.92 -5.82 -10.19
C TYR A 94 1.60 -6.15 -11.53
N ASN A 95 2.57 -7.06 -11.58
CA ASN A 95 3.20 -7.52 -12.83
C ASN A 95 2.51 -8.74 -13.45
N GLU A 96 1.62 -9.41 -12.72
CA GLU A 96 0.88 -10.59 -13.19
C GLU A 96 -0.26 -10.19 -14.15
N THR A 97 -0.67 -11.10 -15.04
CA THR A 97 -1.82 -10.88 -15.92
C THR A 97 -3.14 -10.87 -15.14
N MET A 98 -4.22 -10.39 -15.79
CA MET A 98 -5.55 -10.36 -15.18
C MET A 98 -6.06 -11.77 -14.80
N GLU A 99 -5.76 -12.78 -15.60
CA GLU A 99 -6.15 -14.17 -15.35
C GLU A 99 -5.43 -14.73 -14.11
N GLN A 100 -4.12 -14.50 -14.02
CA GLN A 100 -3.31 -14.90 -12.88
C GLN A 100 -3.77 -14.19 -11.60
N GLN A 101 -4.07 -12.89 -11.70
CA GLN A 101 -4.66 -12.11 -10.60
C GLN A 101 -6.01 -12.68 -10.16
N ARG A 102 -6.83 -13.14 -11.09
CA ARG A 102 -8.13 -13.75 -10.78
C ARG A 102 -7.95 -15.08 -10.05
N GLU A 103 -7.04 -15.93 -10.52
CA GLU A 103 -6.74 -17.22 -9.91
C GLU A 103 -6.17 -17.05 -8.49
N ILE A 104 -5.16 -16.20 -8.30
CA ILE A 104 -4.55 -15.99 -6.98
C ILE A 104 -5.54 -15.34 -6.00
N SER A 105 -6.41 -14.45 -6.46
CA SER A 105 -7.48 -13.90 -5.62
C SER A 105 -8.39 -14.99 -5.08
N MET A 106 -8.80 -15.95 -5.91
CA MET A 106 -9.63 -17.06 -5.45
C MET A 106 -8.89 -17.96 -4.47
N LYS A 107 -7.60 -18.24 -4.69
CA LYS A 107 -6.75 -18.99 -3.74
C LYS A 107 -6.67 -18.27 -2.38
N ARG A 108 -6.54 -16.94 -2.37
CA ARG A 108 -6.57 -16.13 -1.14
C ARG A 108 -7.91 -16.24 -0.44
N ILE A 109 -9.03 -16.14 -1.15
CA ILE A 109 -10.38 -16.29 -0.56
C ILE A 109 -10.53 -17.67 0.08
N LEU A 110 -10.12 -18.73 -0.59
CA LEU A 110 -10.17 -20.09 -0.04
C LEU A 110 -9.31 -20.23 1.21
N TYR A 111 -8.09 -19.69 1.20
CA TYR A 111 -7.24 -19.65 2.39
C TYR A 111 -7.91 -18.93 3.57
N LEU A 112 -8.52 -17.76 3.33
CA LEU A 112 -9.21 -17.01 4.38
C LEU A 112 -10.45 -17.76 4.90
N LEU A 113 -11.16 -18.46 4.02
CA LEU A 113 -12.28 -19.34 4.40
C LEU A 113 -11.81 -20.47 5.31
N GLU A 114 -10.73 -21.16 4.96
CA GLU A 114 -10.12 -22.24 5.76
C GLU A 114 -9.67 -21.76 7.14
N LYS A 115 -9.20 -20.51 7.24
CA LYS A 115 -8.84 -19.87 8.51
C LYS A 115 -10.04 -19.35 9.32
N GLY A 116 -11.26 -19.50 8.80
CA GLY A 116 -12.50 -19.13 9.50
C GLY A 116 -12.81 -17.63 9.48
N VAL A 117 -12.19 -16.85 8.58
CA VAL A 117 -12.42 -15.40 8.48
C VAL A 117 -13.90 -15.07 8.21
N PHE A 118 -14.57 -15.92 7.43
CA PHE A 118 -15.97 -15.73 7.03
C PHE A 118 -16.99 -16.41 7.96
N LYS A 119 -16.55 -16.94 9.10
CA LYS A 119 -17.45 -17.60 10.06
C LYS A 119 -18.51 -16.60 10.53
N GLY A 120 -19.77 -17.00 10.44
CA GLY A 120 -20.90 -16.18 10.87
C GLY A 120 -21.39 -15.16 9.84
N TRP A 121 -20.67 -14.91 8.75
CA TRP A 121 -20.98 -13.78 7.83
C TRP A 121 -22.36 -13.85 7.14
N LEU A 122 -22.92 -15.06 7.00
CA LEU A 122 -24.23 -15.32 6.40
C LEU A 122 -25.30 -15.73 7.41
N THR A 123 -24.91 -16.11 8.62
CA THR A 123 -25.80 -16.72 9.61
C THR A 123 -26.05 -15.81 10.80
N GLU A 124 -25.09 -14.95 11.14
CA GLU A 124 -25.17 -14.03 12.27
C GLU A 124 -25.71 -12.68 11.78
N THR A 125 -26.69 -12.13 12.50
CA THR A 125 -27.38 -10.89 12.15
C THR A 125 -27.31 -9.84 13.26
N SER A 126 -26.51 -10.09 14.31
CA SER A 126 -26.37 -9.14 15.40
C SER A 126 -25.55 -7.91 14.94
N PRO A 127 -25.78 -6.73 15.54
CA PRO A 127 -24.99 -5.54 15.24
C PRO A 127 -23.48 -5.76 15.40
N GLU A 128 -23.08 -6.53 16.41
CA GLU A 128 -21.67 -6.86 16.69
C GLU A 128 -21.06 -7.73 15.59
N ALA A 129 -21.84 -8.68 15.05
CA ALA A 129 -21.41 -9.53 13.93
C ALA A 129 -21.21 -8.71 12.65
N GLU A 130 -22.11 -7.76 12.37
CA GLU A 130 -21.95 -6.85 11.22
C GLU A 130 -20.76 -5.90 11.39
N LEU A 131 -20.51 -5.36 12.59
CA LEU A 131 -19.32 -4.55 12.87
C LEU A 131 -18.03 -5.35 12.69
N LYS A 132 -17.98 -6.58 13.19
CA LYS A 132 -16.84 -7.49 12.96
C LYS A 132 -16.62 -7.73 11.46
N LYS A 133 -17.68 -8.01 10.72
CA LYS A 133 -17.64 -8.20 9.27
C LYS A 133 -17.13 -6.95 8.55
N PHE A 134 -17.58 -5.75 8.91
CA PHE A 134 -17.07 -4.50 8.35
C PHE A 134 -15.58 -4.32 8.62
N ALA A 135 -15.12 -4.54 9.85
CA ALA A 135 -13.71 -4.45 10.20
C ALA A 135 -12.84 -5.39 9.36
N LEU A 136 -13.27 -6.65 9.16
CA LEU A 136 -12.54 -7.62 8.34
C LEU A 136 -12.59 -7.28 6.84
N TYR A 137 -13.68 -6.70 6.34
CA TYR A 137 -13.75 -6.20 4.95
C TYR A 137 -12.78 -5.05 4.69
N GLU A 138 -12.64 -4.13 5.63
CA GLU A 138 -11.69 -3.02 5.52
C GLU A 138 -10.26 -3.52 5.41
N VAL A 139 -9.86 -4.49 6.25
CA VAL A 139 -8.53 -5.12 6.17
C VAL A 139 -8.32 -5.78 4.81
N CYS A 140 -9.32 -6.52 4.30
CA CYS A 140 -9.25 -7.09 2.95
C CYS A 140 -9.04 -6.02 1.88
N GLY A 141 -9.77 -4.90 1.98
CA GLY A 141 -9.70 -3.79 1.03
C GLY A 141 -8.40 -3.00 1.10
N MET A 142 -7.81 -2.87 2.29
CA MET A 142 -6.49 -2.25 2.49
C MET A 142 -5.36 -3.07 1.85
N TYR A 143 -5.47 -4.39 1.84
CA TYR A 143 -4.55 -5.24 1.09
C TYR A 143 -4.81 -5.15 -0.42
N ASP A 144 -6.05 -5.41 -0.84
CA ASP A 144 -6.46 -5.38 -2.24
C ASP A 144 -7.96 -5.14 -2.36
N TYR A 145 -8.35 -4.05 -3.01
CA TYR A 145 -9.75 -3.77 -3.31
C TYR A 145 -10.43 -4.94 -4.04
N SER A 146 -9.73 -5.61 -4.96
CA SER A 146 -10.27 -6.72 -5.74
C SER A 146 -10.63 -7.93 -4.88
N LEU A 147 -9.86 -8.18 -3.82
CA LEU A 147 -10.14 -9.22 -2.83
C LEU A 147 -11.42 -8.90 -2.08
N SER A 148 -11.57 -7.67 -1.57
CA SER A 148 -12.78 -7.25 -0.85
C SER A 148 -14.05 -7.36 -1.70
N ALA A 149 -13.96 -6.93 -2.97
CA ALA A 149 -15.07 -6.95 -3.90
C ALA A 149 -15.50 -8.38 -4.25
N LYS A 150 -14.52 -9.26 -4.53
CA LYS A 150 -14.80 -10.67 -4.82
C LYS A 150 -15.39 -11.38 -3.61
N THR A 151 -14.83 -11.20 -2.42
CA THR A 151 -15.38 -11.79 -1.19
C THR A 151 -16.82 -11.34 -0.95
N ARG A 152 -17.13 -10.05 -1.17
CA ARG A 152 -18.52 -9.55 -1.07
C ARG A 152 -19.45 -10.30 -2.03
N CYS A 153 -19.09 -10.41 -3.31
CA CYS A 153 -19.93 -11.11 -4.27
C CYS A 153 -20.01 -12.62 -4.02
N THR A 154 -18.90 -13.27 -3.68
CA THR A 154 -18.85 -14.72 -3.46
C THR A 154 -19.65 -15.14 -2.24
N VAL A 155 -19.57 -14.39 -1.14
CA VAL A 155 -20.36 -14.68 0.06
C VAL A 155 -21.85 -14.48 -0.21
N LEU A 156 -22.24 -13.49 -1.03
CA LEU A 156 -23.64 -13.28 -1.44
C LEU A 156 -24.21 -14.36 -2.39
N VAL A 157 -23.37 -15.14 -3.08
CA VAL A 157 -23.81 -16.16 -4.05
C VAL A 157 -23.90 -17.57 -3.43
N VAL A 158 -23.28 -17.78 -2.27
CA VAL A 158 -23.27 -19.08 -1.56
C VAL A 158 -24.20 -19.08 -0.34
N GLY A 159 -24.90 -17.97 -0.07
CA GLY A 159 -25.90 -17.82 0.99
C GLY A 159 -27.33 -18.11 0.55
#